data_AF-A0A2P7SIQ8-F1
#
_entry.id   AF-A0A2P7SIQ8-F1
#
_cell.length_a   1.000
_cell.length_b   1.000
_cell.length_c   1.000
_cell.angle_alpha   90.00
_cell.angle_beta   90.00
_cell.angle_gamma   90.00
#
_symmetry.space_group_name_H-M   'P 1'
#
loop_
_entity.id
_entity.type
_entity.pdbx_description
1 polymer ?
#
loop_
_entity_poly.entity_id
_entity_poly.type
_entity_poly.pdbx_seq_one_letter_code
_entity_poly.pdbx_strand_id
1 'polypeptide(L)'
;MKPISGGIDFGTSNSTVGYIADGRPKLVPLEGDHVAMPSAVFYNFEDNNTYFGRRAIADYTENAEGRLLRALKSVLGSSLIHEKTRIKARYLAFSDIIGTFVAYLKERLDSELGQDIEQVVLGRPVHFVDEDEAADRDAQNQLEAAARAQGFKHIAFQFEPIAAALDYEQSVTREELALIIDIGGGTSDFSIVRVSPERARAADRKDDILASTGVHIGGTDFDRLLSVAHLMPELGYKTQTKDGKRNLPAGYFNDLATWQRINMLYTPKAMTDLRQIRYEAAKPELVDRMIDIVANRQGHALAGTVERAKIDLTDRDDTSMTVKLTEETLSLPVTRAGLDEAIDLAVERVANTVQKTLADAGVEAQRITTLFLTGGSTAIPMLKNRLLSLFPGATVVQGDMFGSVGLGLSLDAARKFGTA
;
A
#
# COMPACT_ATOMS: atom_id res chain seq x y z
N MET A 1 -12.46 -7.61 35.17
CA MET A 1 -12.77 -6.82 33.96
C MET A 1 -13.08 -7.80 32.85
N LYS A 2 -14.07 -7.48 32.00
CA LYS A 2 -14.39 -8.31 30.85
C LYS A 2 -13.23 -8.22 29.83
N PRO A 3 -12.86 -9.33 29.18
CA PRO A 3 -11.78 -9.31 28.20
C PRO A 3 -12.17 -8.42 27.02
N ILE A 4 -11.39 -7.36 26.77
CA ILE A 4 -11.51 -6.54 25.58
C ILE A 4 -10.33 -6.89 24.68
N SER A 5 -10.64 -7.11 23.41
CA SER A 5 -9.67 -7.52 22.41
C SER A 5 -9.70 -6.58 21.21
N GLY A 6 -8.55 -6.43 20.56
CA GLY A 6 -8.40 -5.63 19.35
C GLY A 6 -8.12 -6.48 18.11
N GLY A 7 -8.41 -5.92 16.95
CA GLY A 7 -7.89 -6.39 15.66
C GLY A 7 -6.85 -5.40 15.14
N ILE A 8 -5.68 -5.86 14.71
CA ILE A 8 -4.66 -5.01 14.08
C ILE A 8 -4.30 -5.57 12.71
N ASP A 9 -4.58 -4.77 11.69
CA ASP A 9 -4.05 -4.97 10.34
C ASP A 9 -2.78 -4.15 10.20
N PHE A 10 -1.63 -4.83 10.28
CA PHE A 10 -0.33 -4.23 9.95
C PHE A 10 -0.01 -4.46 8.48
N GLY A 11 -0.66 -3.72 7.58
CA GLY A 11 -0.43 -3.82 6.15
C GLY A 11 0.91 -3.23 5.68
N THR A 12 1.27 -3.51 4.42
CA THR A 12 2.51 -3.00 3.80
C THR A 12 2.44 -1.50 3.52
N SER A 13 1.26 -1.01 3.13
CA SER A 13 1.04 0.39 2.75
C SER A 13 0.27 1.17 3.81
N ASN A 14 -0.78 0.59 4.38
CA ASN A 14 -1.62 1.18 5.41
C ASN A 14 -1.87 0.17 6.51
N SER A 15 -2.20 0.68 7.69
CA SER A 15 -2.55 -0.11 8.85
C SER A 15 -3.85 0.40 9.46
N THR A 16 -4.62 -0.53 10.03
CA THR A 16 -5.84 -0.23 10.79
C THR A 16 -5.84 -0.95 12.12
N VAL A 17 -6.58 -0.37 13.06
CA VAL A 17 -6.81 -0.94 14.37
C VAL A 17 -8.29 -0.90 14.62
N GLY A 18 -8.86 -1.97 15.15
CA GLY A 18 -10.27 -2.05 15.48
C GLY A 18 -10.54 -2.78 16.79
N TYR A 19 -11.78 -2.67 17.23
CA TYR A 19 -12.30 -3.26 18.45
C TYR A 19 -13.81 -3.52 18.30
N ILE A 20 -14.40 -4.25 19.25
CA ILE A 20 -15.87 -4.37 19.34
C ILE A 20 -16.43 -3.35 20.32
N ALA A 21 -17.39 -2.57 19.86
CA ALA A 21 -18.25 -1.73 20.70
C ALA A 21 -19.72 -2.04 20.41
N ASP A 22 -20.50 -2.26 21.47
CA ASP A 22 -21.94 -2.54 21.39
C ASP A 22 -22.28 -3.71 20.46
N GLY A 23 -21.42 -4.74 20.45
CA GLY A 23 -21.58 -5.93 19.60
C GLY A 23 -21.29 -5.70 18.11
N ARG A 24 -20.73 -4.55 17.73
CA ARG A 24 -20.34 -4.22 16.36
C ARG A 24 -18.86 -3.87 16.27
N PRO A 25 -18.18 -4.21 15.16
CA PRO A 25 -16.80 -3.80 14.95
C PRO A 25 -16.73 -2.30 14.67
N LYS A 26 -15.75 -1.64 15.28
CA LYS A 26 -15.40 -0.22 15.03
C LYS A 26 -13.89 -0.12 14.83
N LEU A 27 -13.48 0.84 14.00
CA LEU A 27 -12.07 1.17 13.83
C LEU A 27 -11.68 2.32 14.76
N VAL A 28 -10.44 2.27 15.22
CA VAL A 28 -9.81 3.35 16.01
C VAL A 28 -9.40 4.47 15.05
N PRO A 29 -9.73 5.74 15.37
CA PRO A 29 -9.18 6.89 14.66
C PRO A 29 -7.67 7.01 14.95
N LEU A 30 -6.83 6.65 13.98
CA LEU A 30 -5.37 6.62 14.14
C LEU A 30 -4.74 8.00 13.92
N GLU A 31 -5.29 8.81 13.01
CA GLU A 31 -4.77 10.13 12.65
C GLU A 31 -5.89 11.16 12.48
N GLY A 32 -6.23 11.88 13.56
CA GLY A 32 -7.40 12.77 13.55
C GLY A 32 -8.67 11.94 13.35
N ASP A 33 -9.46 12.24 12.32
CA ASP A 33 -10.66 11.46 11.97
C ASP A 33 -10.36 10.25 11.06
N HIS A 34 -9.10 10.05 10.65
CA HIS A 34 -8.74 8.95 9.75
C HIS A 34 -8.53 7.63 10.52
N VAL A 35 -9.30 6.61 10.14
CA VAL A 35 -9.24 5.25 10.70
C VAL A 35 -8.11 4.38 10.12
N ALA A 36 -7.60 4.75 8.94
CA ALA A 36 -6.48 4.10 8.29
C ALA A 36 -5.26 5.03 8.27
N MET A 37 -4.09 4.49 8.60
CA MET A 37 -2.83 5.23 8.69
C MET A 37 -1.78 4.60 7.77
N PRO A 38 -1.01 5.37 7.00
CA PRO A 38 0.13 4.85 6.25
C PRO A 38 1.14 4.12 7.14
N SER A 39 1.65 2.98 6.67
CA SER A 39 2.66 2.18 7.38
C SER A 39 4.05 2.79 7.19
N ALA A 40 4.23 3.98 7.77
CA ALA A 40 5.40 4.83 7.62
C ALA A 40 5.93 5.30 8.98
N VAL A 41 7.26 5.35 9.11
CA VAL A 41 7.98 5.87 10.27
C VAL A 41 9.01 6.88 9.78
N PHE A 42 8.98 8.09 10.33
CA PHE A 42 9.97 9.13 10.05
C PHE A 42 10.73 9.50 11.32
N TYR A 43 12.04 9.30 11.29
CA TYR A 43 12.93 9.80 12.32
C TYR A 43 13.37 11.21 11.95
N ASN A 44 12.77 12.21 12.58
CA ASN A 44 13.09 13.61 12.33
C ASN A 44 14.40 13.97 13.06
N PHE A 45 15.36 14.51 12.30
CA PHE A 45 16.68 14.85 12.80
C PHE A 45 16.80 16.28 13.30
N GLU A 46 15.82 17.12 13.05
CA GLU A 46 15.79 18.50 13.52
C GLU A 46 15.32 18.55 14.98
N ASP A 47 14.24 17.85 15.30
CA ASP A 47 13.63 17.86 16.64
C ASP A 47 13.88 16.58 17.47
N ASN A 48 14.50 15.55 16.89
CA ASN A 48 14.74 14.23 17.49
C ASN A 48 13.48 13.41 17.80
N ASN A 49 12.33 13.74 17.21
CA ASN A 49 11.10 12.98 17.38
C ASN A 49 10.94 11.89 16.31
N THR A 50 10.09 10.91 16.63
CA THR A 50 9.65 9.90 15.66
C THR A 50 8.20 10.17 15.32
N TYR A 51 7.92 10.29 14.03
CA TYR A 51 6.58 10.50 13.49
C TYR A 51 6.11 9.27 12.74
N PHE A 52 4.81 9.08 12.69
CA PHE A 52 4.16 7.93 12.06
C PHE A 52 3.16 8.41 11.01
N GLY A 53 2.74 7.50 10.13
CA GLY A 53 1.58 7.75 9.27
C GLY A 53 1.77 8.86 8.23
N ARG A 54 0.71 9.64 8.02
CA ARG A 54 0.70 10.78 7.10
C ARG A 54 1.69 11.85 7.53
N ARG A 55 1.85 12.09 8.84
CA ARG A 55 2.85 13.06 9.34
C ARG A 55 4.27 12.65 8.95
N ALA A 56 4.60 11.36 9.06
CA ALA A 56 5.91 10.85 8.64
C ALA A 56 6.19 11.12 7.14
N ILE A 57 5.16 10.96 6.30
CA ILE A 57 5.27 11.21 4.85
C ILE A 57 5.35 12.71 4.55
N ALA A 58 4.55 13.53 5.26
CA ALA A 58 4.51 14.98 5.10
C ALA A 58 5.87 15.61 5.42
N ASP A 59 6.41 15.37 6.62
CA ASP A 59 7.72 15.89 7.05
C ASP A 59 8.82 15.55 6.04
N TYR A 60 8.82 14.30 5.54
CA TYR A 60 9.79 13.86 4.55
C TYR A 60 9.64 14.57 3.19
N THR A 61 8.40 14.81 2.75
CA THR A 61 8.10 15.48 1.48
C THR A 61 8.41 16.98 1.55
N GLU A 62 8.31 17.56 2.75
CA GLU A 62 8.69 18.94 3.06
C GLU A 62 10.21 19.12 3.24
N ASN A 63 11.01 18.09 2.92
CA ASN A 63 12.47 18.07 3.00
C ASN A 63 13.04 18.26 4.42
N ALA A 64 12.29 17.89 5.46
CA ALA A 64 12.83 17.84 6.81
C ALA A 64 14.03 16.87 6.86
N GLU A 65 15.09 17.24 7.57
CA GLU A 65 16.21 16.33 7.75
C GLU A 65 15.76 15.11 8.54
N GLY A 66 15.95 13.91 8.00
CA GLY A 66 15.53 12.70 8.68
C GLY A 66 15.66 11.43 7.86
N ARG A 67 15.10 10.35 8.43
CA ARG A 67 15.05 9.04 7.79
C ARG A 67 13.61 8.54 7.77
N LEU A 68 13.04 8.45 6.56
CA LEU A 68 11.76 7.81 6.31
C LEU A 68 11.96 6.31 6.06
N LEU A 69 11.11 5.49 6.67
CA LEU A 69 10.98 4.06 6.43
C LEU A 69 9.51 3.74 6.10
N ARG A 70 9.31 2.91 5.08
CA ARG A 70 8.01 2.44 4.59
C ARG A 70 8.11 0.96 4.24
N ALA A 71 6.97 0.31 3.98
CA ALA A 71 6.89 -1.11 3.63
C ALA A 71 7.56 -2.00 4.68
N LEU A 72 7.46 -1.63 5.96
CA LEU A 72 8.11 -2.35 7.06
C LEU A 72 7.65 -3.82 7.15
N LYS A 73 6.41 -4.12 6.75
CA LYS A 73 5.87 -5.48 6.71
C LYS A 73 6.67 -6.42 5.80
N SER A 74 7.18 -5.93 4.65
CA SER A 74 7.92 -6.76 3.69
C SER A 74 9.31 -7.17 4.17
N VAL A 75 9.76 -6.64 5.31
CA VAL A 75 11.02 -7.03 5.94
C VAL A 75 10.87 -8.34 6.72
N LEU A 76 9.65 -8.66 7.17
CA LEU A 76 9.35 -9.89 7.90
C LEU A 76 9.70 -11.12 7.04
N GLY A 77 10.35 -12.12 7.63
CA GLY A 77 10.79 -13.34 6.93
C GLY A 77 12.00 -13.18 6.02
N SER A 78 12.48 -11.95 5.80
CA SER A 78 13.69 -11.68 5.00
C SER A 78 14.94 -11.55 5.86
N SER A 79 16.13 -11.69 5.26
CA SER A 79 17.41 -11.44 5.95
C SER A 79 17.54 -10.00 6.48
N LEU A 80 16.79 -9.05 5.88
CA LEU A 80 16.81 -7.63 6.27
C LEU A 80 16.28 -7.41 7.69
N ILE A 81 15.47 -8.32 8.26
CA ILE A 81 14.90 -8.14 9.59
C ILE A 81 15.95 -7.97 10.69
N HIS A 82 17.12 -8.60 10.50
CA HIS A 82 18.25 -8.54 11.43
C HIS A 82 19.25 -7.43 11.08
N GLU A 83 19.12 -6.82 9.91
CA GLU A 83 19.96 -5.70 9.53
C GLU A 83 19.66 -4.46 10.38
N LYS A 84 20.67 -3.63 10.55
CA LYS A 84 20.56 -2.38 11.29
C LYS A 84 20.65 -1.20 10.35
N THR A 85 19.67 -0.31 10.42
CA THR A 85 19.72 0.98 9.77
C THR A 85 20.30 2.03 10.71
N ARG A 86 21.14 2.92 10.17
CA ARG A 86 21.70 4.03 10.94
C ARG A 86 20.68 5.17 11.03
N ILE A 87 20.30 5.53 12.25
CA ILE A 87 19.46 6.67 12.59
C ILE A 87 20.31 7.62 13.45
N LYS A 88 20.85 8.67 12.83
CA LYS A 88 21.89 9.54 13.41
C LYS A 88 23.11 8.77 13.93
N ALA A 89 23.32 8.77 15.25
CA ALA A 89 24.40 8.09 15.95
C ALA A 89 24.02 6.66 16.38
N ARG A 90 22.75 6.27 16.24
CA ARG A 90 22.23 4.97 16.67
C ARG A 90 22.09 4.03 15.48
N TYR A 91 22.22 2.74 15.73
CA TYR A 91 21.91 1.67 14.79
C TYR A 91 20.70 0.91 15.33
N LEU A 92 19.58 0.98 14.62
CA LEU A 92 18.33 0.31 15.00
C LEU A 92 18.11 -0.90 14.10
N ALA A 93 17.77 -2.04 14.68
CA ALA A 93 17.38 -3.21 13.90
C ALA A 93 15.96 -3.00 13.33
N PHE A 94 15.68 -3.54 12.15
CA PHE A 94 14.32 -3.42 11.57
C PHE A 94 13.24 -4.05 12.47
N SER A 95 13.57 -5.12 13.21
CA SER A 95 12.70 -5.69 14.24
C SER A 95 12.27 -4.66 15.31
N ASP A 96 13.19 -3.80 15.74
CA ASP A 96 12.91 -2.79 16.77
C ASP A 96 12.00 -1.68 16.21
N ILE A 97 12.17 -1.36 14.93
CA ILE A 97 11.39 -0.35 14.23
C ILE A 97 9.95 -0.85 14.03
N ILE A 98 9.78 -2.12 13.64
CA ILE A 98 8.47 -2.77 13.58
C ILE A 98 7.82 -2.80 14.97
N GLY A 99 8.57 -3.17 16.01
CA GLY A 99 8.09 -3.13 17.39
C GLY A 99 7.61 -1.74 17.81
N THR A 100 8.36 -0.70 17.45
CA THR A 100 7.98 0.71 17.71
C THR A 100 6.70 1.10 16.97
N PHE A 101 6.52 0.64 15.73
CA PHE A 101 5.29 0.88 14.97
C PHE A 101 4.08 0.16 15.58
N VAL A 102 4.25 -1.11 15.99
CA VAL A 102 3.21 -1.87 16.69
C VAL A 102 2.87 -1.23 18.04
N ALA A 103 3.86 -0.69 18.75
CA ALA A 103 3.65 0.04 20.00
C ALA A 103 2.75 1.26 19.79
N TYR A 104 2.99 2.02 18.72
CA TYR A 104 2.16 3.16 18.36
C TYR A 104 0.70 2.76 18.07
N LEU A 105 0.48 1.66 17.32
CA LEU A 105 -0.87 1.14 17.07
C LEU A 105 -1.57 0.70 18.37
N LYS A 106 -0.84 0.05 19.28
CA LYS A 106 -1.35 -0.35 20.59
C LYS A 106 -1.70 0.87 21.45
N GLU A 107 -0.85 1.89 21.48
CA GLU A 107 -1.12 3.13 22.23
C GLU A 107 -2.44 3.78 21.79
N ARG A 108 -2.72 3.79 20.48
CA ARG A 108 -4.00 4.27 19.95
C ARG A 108 -5.18 3.41 20.41
N LEU A 109 -5.04 2.09 20.39
CA LEU A 109 -6.06 1.17 20.87
C LEU A 109 -6.36 1.36 22.37
N ASP A 110 -5.30 1.42 23.18
CA ASP A 110 -5.41 1.56 24.63
C ASP A 110 -6.02 2.92 25.00
N SER A 111 -5.63 3.98 24.29
CA SER A 111 -6.18 5.33 24.48
C SER A 111 -7.67 5.41 24.13
N GLU A 112 -8.09 4.76 23.04
CA GLU A 112 -9.50 4.71 22.63
C GLU A 112 -10.36 3.95 23.65
N LEU A 113 -9.83 2.87 24.22
CA LEU A 113 -10.55 1.99 25.15
C LEU A 113 -10.36 2.36 26.63
N GLY A 114 -9.51 3.33 26.92
CA GLY A 114 -9.21 3.82 28.28
C GLY A 114 -8.56 2.79 29.20
N GLN A 115 -7.93 1.74 28.65
CA GLN A 115 -7.31 0.66 29.41
C GLN A 115 -6.24 -0.07 28.61
N ASP A 116 -5.39 -0.84 29.29
CA ASP A 116 -4.36 -1.67 28.67
C ASP A 116 -4.96 -2.93 28.03
N ILE A 117 -4.86 -3.06 26.71
CA ILE A 117 -5.38 -4.20 25.95
C ILE A 117 -4.30 -5.28 25.79
N GLU A 118 -4.59 -6.46 26.34
CA GLU A 118 -3.66 -7.61 26.37
C GLU A 118 -3.97 -8.67 25.29
N GLN A 119 -5.08 -8.53 24.56
CA GLN A 119 -5.60 -9.52 23.62
C GLN A 119 -5.74 -8.94 22.22
N VAL A 120 -5.16 -9.60 21.22
CA VAL A 120 -5.17 -9.08 19.84
C VAL A 120 -5.23 -10.20 18.80
N VAL A 121 -5.97 -9.96 17.71
CA VAL A 121 -5.85 -10.71 16.46
C VAL A 121 -5.07 -9.86 15.45
N LEU A 122 -3.97 -10.40 14.94
CA LEU A 122 -3.14 -9.77 13.92
C LEU A 122 -3.48 -10.32 12.53
N GLY A 123 -3.57 -9.42 11.54
CA GLY A 123 -3.69 -9.79 10.14
C GLY A 123 -2.38 -10.36 9.59
N ARG A 124 -2.47 -11.47 8.85
CA ARG A 124 -1.38 -11.99 8.02
C ARG A 124 -1.80 -12.21 6.57
N PRO A 125 -0.89 -12.05 5.60
CA PRO A 125 -1.14 -12.48 4.22
C PRO A 125 -1.24 -14.01 4.17
N VAL A 126 -1.70 -14.54 3.03
CA VAL A 126 -1.69 -16.00 2.81
C VAL A 126 -0.27 -16.54 2.89
N HIS A 127 0.68 -15.82 2.28
CA HIS A 127 2.11 -16.03 2.42
C HIS A 127 2.80 -14.69 2.71
N PHE A 128 3.58 -14.61 3.79
CA PHE A 128 4.55 -13.53 4.02
C PHE A 128 5.75 -13.66 3.07
N VAL A 129 6.17 -14.90 2.84
CA VAL A 129 7.26 -15.27 1.94
C VAL A 129 6.76 -16.41 1.05
N ASP A 130 6.78 -16.19 -0.26
CA ASP A 130 6.38 -17.20 -1.25
C ASP A 130 7.42 -18.32 -1.34
N GLU A 131 6.96 -19.55 -1.58
CA GLU A 131 7.79 -20.74 -1.83
C GLU A 131 8.79 -21.13 -0.71
N ASP A 132 8.68 -20.54 0.49
CA ASP A 132 9.48 -20.88 1.67
C ASP A 132 8.62 -20.92 2.95
N GLU A 133 8.14 -22.12 3.32
CA GLU A 133 7.32 -22.31 4.51
C GLU A 133 8.04 -21.99 5.83
N ALA A 134 9.37 -22.14 5.87
CA ALA A 134 10.14 -21.83 7.07
C ALA A 134 10.24 -20.32 7.27
N ALA A 135 10.58 -19.59 6.20
CA ALA A 135 10.63 -18.13 6.21
C ALA A 135 9.25 -17.50 6.44
N ASP A 136 8.17 -18.08 5.89
CA ASP A 136 6.79 -17.64 6.15
C ASP A 136 6.42 -17.76 7.64
N ARG A 137 6.72 -18.90 8.25
CA ARG A 137 6.49 -19.12 9.68
C ARG A 137 7.35 -18.17 10.52
N ASP A 138 8.59 -17.95 10.13
CA ASP A 138 9.49 -17.02 10.83
C ASP A 138 8.99 -15.57 10.73
N ALA A 139 8.44 -15.15 9.59
CA ALA A 139 7.80 -13.85 9.44
C ALA A 139 6.64 -13.65 10.44
N GLN A 140 5.78 -14.66 10.57
CA GLN A 140 4.69 -14.63 11.55
C GLN A 140 5.23 -14.58 12.99
N ASN A 141 6.24 -15.40 13.32
CA ASN A 141 6.87 -15.42 14.64
C ASN A 141 7.51 -14.06 14.98
N GLN A 142 8.12 -13.39 14.00
CA GLN A 142 8.72 -12.06 14.17
C GLN A 142 7.66 -11.00 14.49
N LEU A 143 6.52 -11.02 13.79
CA LEU A 143 5.40 -10.13 14.07
C LEU A 143 4.77 -10.42 15.44
N GLU A 144 4.63 -11.70 15.80
CA GLU A 144 4.16 -12.11 17.13
C GLU A 144 5.11 -11.62 18.24
N ALA A 145 6.42 -11.78 18.05
CA ALA A 145 7.43 -11.31 19.00
C ALA A 145 7.38 -9.78 19.16
N ALA A 146 7.22 -9.04 18.07
CA ALA A 146 7.07 -7.59 18.10
C ALA A 146 5.83 -7.17 18.91
N ALA A 147 4.68 -7.81 18.69
CA ALA A 147 3.44 -7.56 19.44
C ALA A 147 3.58 -7.94 20.92
N ARG A 148 4.16 -9.11 21.22
CA ARG A 148 4.38 -9.59 22.58
C ARG A 148 5.29 -8.65 23.38
N ALA A 149 6.30 -8.07 22.73
CA ALA A 149 7.17 -7.07 23.34
C ALA A 149 6.44 -5.77 23.74
N GLN A 150 5.29 -5.47 23.14
CA GLN A 150 4.47 -4.29 23.49
C GLN A 150 3.40 -4.57 24.56
N GLY A 151 3.35 -5.78 25.12
CA GLY A 151 2.44 -6.13 26.22
C GLY A 151 1.22 -6.96 25.83
N PHE A 152 1.05 -7.32 24.55
CA PHE A 152 0.02 -8.30 24.17
C PHE A 152 0.37 -9.69 24.74
N LYS A 153 -0.52 -10.26 25.56
CA LYS A 153 -0.34 -11.58 26.18
C LYS A 153 -0.97 -12.69 25.36
N HIS A 154 -2.15 -12.41 24.80
CA HIS A 154 -2.91 -13.35 23.99
C HIS A 154 -2.96 -12.86 22.55
N ILE A 155 -2.18 -13.50 21.69
CA ILE A 155 -2.03 -13.13 20.27
C ILE A 155 -2.56 -14.28 19.44
N ALA A 156 -3.44 -13.97 18.49
CA ALA A 156 -3.85 -14.90 17.45
C ALA A 156 -3.67 -14.24 16.08
N PHE A 157 -3.65 -15.06 15.03
CA PHE A 157 -3.57 -14.61 13.65
C PHE A 157 -4.83 -14.96 12.88
N GLN A 158 -5.12 -14.17 11.87
CA GLN A 158 -6.14 -14.45 10.86
C GLN A 158 -5.63 -14.01 9.49
N PHE A 159 -5.99 -14.77 8.46
CA PHE A 159 -5.66 -14.40 7.09
C PHE A 159 -6.41 -13.14 6.68
N GLU A 160 -5.69 -12.16 6.15
CA GLU A 160 -6.21 -10.90 5.63
C GLU A 160 -7.38 -11.10 4.65
N PRO A 161 -7.32 -11.99 3.64
CA PRO A 161 -8.46 -12.19 2.73
C PRO A 161 -9.70 -12.77 3.42
N ILE A 162 -9.51 -13.59 4.46
CA ILE A 162 -10.63 -14.10 5.26
C ILE A 162 -11.20 -12.95 6.10
N ALA A 163 -10.34 -12.18 6.77
CA ALA A 163 -10.74 -11.03 7.57
C ALA A 163 -11.52 -10.01 6.74
N ALA A 164 -11.08 -9.70 5.52
CA ALA A 164 -11.78 -8.81 4.60
C ALA A 164 -13.22 -9.27 4.29
N ALA A 165 -13.46 -10.59 4.31
CA ALA A 165 -14.77 -11.17 4.03
C ALA A 165 -15.63 -11.42 5.29
N LEU A 166 -15.06 -11.38 6.50
CA LEU A 166 -15.75 -11.78 7.74
C LEU A 166 -17.00 -10.95 8.04
N ASP A 167 -16.96 -9.65 7.80
CA ASP A 167 -18.11 -8.77 8.05
C ASP A 167 -19.28 -9.13 7.11
N TYR A 168 -18.99 -9.34 5.82
CA TYR A 168 -19.99 -9.81 4.86
C TYR A 168 -20.45 -11.24 5.16
N GLU A 169 -19.57 -12.12 5.60
CA GLU A 169 -19.89 -13.52 5.92
C GLU A 169 -21.00 -13.63 6.98
N GLN A 170 -21.19 -12.61 7.84
CA GLN A 170 -22.32 -12.55 8.77
C GLN A 170 -23.69 -12.43 8.10
N SER A 171 -23.75 -11.86 6.89
CA SER A 171 -24.97 -11.68 6.10
C SER A 171 -25.29 -12.87 5.20
N VAL A 172 -24.30 -13.75 4.98
CA VAL A 172 -24.41 -14.89 4.08
C VAL A 172 -25.25 -16.00 4.72
N THR A 173 -26.05 -16.69 3.91
CA THR A 173 -26.95 -17.79 4.39
C THR A 173 -26.58 -19.16 3.84
N ARG A 174 -25.65 -19.24 2.88
CA ARG A 174 -25.19 -20.46 2.22
C ARG A 174 -23.72 -20.32 1.81
N GLU A 175 -23.06 -21.42 1.45
CA GLU A 175 -21.70 -21.31 0.92
C GLU A 175 -21.66 -20.51 -0.40
N GLU A 176 -20.77 -19.53 -0.46
CA GLU A 176 -20.48 -18.67 -1.61
C GLU A 176 -18.97 -18.65 -1.89
N LEU A 177 -18.61 -18.45 -3.17
CA LEU A 177 -17.22 -18.23 -3.56
C LEU A 177 -17.01 -16.74 -3.79
N ALA A 178 -16.10 -16.18 -3.00
CA ALA A 178 -15.74 -14.78 -3.06
C ALA A 178 -14.33 -14.62 -3.63
N LEU A 179 -14.14 -13.64 -4.50
CA LEU A 179 -12.83 -13.18 -4.92
C LEU A 179 -12.49 -11.89 -4.17
N ILE A 180 -11.45 -11.95 -3.34
CA ILE A 180 -10.85 -10.79 -2.69
C ILE A 180 -9.83 -10.19 -3.65
N ILE A 181 -9.96 -8.89 -3.92
CA ILE A 181 -9.10 -8.12 -4.80
C ILE A 181 -8.53 -6.98 -3.97
N ASP A 182 -7.28 -7.11 -3.53
CA ASP A 182 -6.58 -6.07 -2.78
C ASP A 182 -5.54 -5.39 -3.66
N ILE A 183 -5.76 -4.11 -3.99
CA ILE A 183 -4.82 -3.35 -4.83
C ILE A 183 -4.26 -2.18 -4.04
N GLY A 184 -3.15 -2.47 -3.37
CA GLY A 184 -2.40 -1.54 -2.54
C GLY A 184 -1.51 -0.59 -3.34
N GLY A 185 -0.51 -0.03 -2.66
CA GLY A 185 0.43 0.91 -3.27
C GLY A 185 1.48 0.26 -4.18
N GLY A 186 1.92 -0.97 -3.88
CA GLY A 186 3.01 -1.63 -4.62
C GLY A 186 2.70 -3.04 -5.12
N THR A 187 1.61 -3.65 -4.67
CA THR A 187 1.18 -4.98 -5.06
C THR A 187 -0.33 -5.01 -5.29
N SER A 188 -0.75 -5.96 -6.13
CA SER A 188 -2.13 -6.39 -6.23
C SER A 188 -2.19 -7.86 -5.83
N ASP A 189 -3.02 -8.18 -4.86
CA ASP A 189 -3.15 -9.49 -4.26
C ASP A 189 -4.59 -10.00 -4.46
N PHE A 190 -4.72 -11.25 -4.91
CA PHE A 190 -6.00 -11.86 -5.25
C PHE A 190 -6.15 -13.17 -4.49
N SER A 191 -7.28 -13.35 -3.82
CA SER A 191 -7.57 -14.59 -3.10
C SER A 191 -8.98 -15.05 -3.37
N ILE A 192 -9.14 -16.33 -3.72
CA ILE A 192 -10.47 -16.95 -3.83
C ILE A 192 -10.75 -17.65 -2.51
N VAL A 193 -11.83 -17.23 -1.84
CA VAL A 193 -12.21 -17.74 -0.53
C VAL A 193 -13.62 -18.31 -0.51
N ARG A 194 -13.81 -19.37 0.26
CA ARG A 194 -15.13 -19.91 0.63
C ARG A 194 -15.67 -19.14 1.83
N VAL A 195 -16.83 -18.50 1.64
CA VAL A 195 -17.57 -17.86 2.74
C VAL A 195 -18.82 -18.67 3.04
N SER A 196 -19.03 -19.04 4.29
CA SER A 196 -20.25 -19.75 4.70
C SER A 196 -20.52 -19.64 6.20
N PRO A 197 -21.78 -19.72 6.65
CA PRO A 197 -22.13 -19.67 8.08
C PRO A 197 -21.49 -20.78 8.93
N GLU A 198 -21.25 -21.95 8.33
CA GLU A 198 -20.68 -23.11 9.01
C GLU A 198 -19.17 -22.94 9.19
N ARG A 199 -18.47 -22.58 8.12
CA ARG A 199 -17.02 -22.35 8.14
C ARG A 199 -16.63 -21.10 8.93
N ALA A 200 -17.51 -20.09 9.00
CA ALA A 200 -17.39 -18.94 9.89
C ALA A 200 -17.12 -19.31 11.36
N ARG A 201 -17.44 -20.54 11.78
CA ARG A 201 -17.23 -21.04 13.14
C ARG A 201 -15.96 -21.85 13.32
N ALA A 202 -15.27 -22.20 12.23
CA ALA A 202 -14.04 -22.98 12.29
C ALA A 202 -12.87 -22.15 12.87
N ALA A 203 -12.06 -22.80 13.70
CA ALA A 203 -10.88 -22.19 14.32
C ALA A 203 -9.73 -22.03 13.30
N ASP A 204 -9.53 -23.06 12.46
CA ASP A 204 -8.65 -23.01 11.31
C ASP A 204 -9.49 -22.78 10.04
N ARG A 205 -9.11 -21.77 9.27
CA ARG A 205 -9.77 -21.33 8.05
C ARG A 205 -8.87 -21.50 6.82
N LYS A 206 -7.69 -22.12 6.95
CA LYS A 206 -6.72 -22.23 5.86
C LYS A 206 -7.32 -22.88 4.60
N ASP A 207 -8.11 -23.94 4.78
CA ASP A 207 -8.76 -24.67 3.67
C ASP A 207 -9.87 -23.87 2.97
N ASP A 208 -10.24 -22.70 3.51
CA ASP A 208 -11.22 -21.84 2.87
C ASP A 208 -10.60 -20.95 1.80
N ILE A 209 -9.28 -20.77 1.83
CA ILE A 209 -8.54 -20.11 0.77
C ILE A 209 -8.25 -21.15 -0.31
N LEU A 210 -8.93 -21.04 -1.45
CA LEU A 210 -8.77 -21.98 -2.57
C LEU A 210 -7.52 -21.70 -3.38
N ALA A 211 -7.19 -20.41 -3.56
CA ALA A 211 -5.94 -19.96 -4.15
C ALA A 211 -5.64 -18.53 -3.72
N SER A 212 -4.37 -18.16 -3.77
CA SER A 212 -3.91 -16.80 -3.58
C SER A 212 -2.76 -16.51 -4.54
N THR A 213 -2.79 -15.36 -5.22
CA THR A 213 -1.74 -14.94 -6.16
C THR A 213 -1.57 -13.45 -6.10
N GLY A 214 -0.33 -12.96 -6.21
CA GLY A 214 -0.01 -11.55 -6.28
C GLY A 214 0.67 -11.13 -7.58
N VAL A 215 0.69 -9.83 -7.85
CA VAL A 215 1.53 -9.21 -8.88
C VAL A 215 2.10 -7.89 -8.36
N HIS A 216 3.38 -7.61 -8.66
CA HIS A 216 4.04 -6.33 -8.36
C HIS A 216 3.57 -5.22 -9.32
N ILE A 217 2.30 -4.88 -9.20
CA ILE A 217 1.65 -3.74 -9.82
C ILE A 217 0.74 -3.16 -8.76
N GLY A 218 0.94 -1.90 -8.39
CA GLY A 218 0.05 -1.21 -7.46
C GLY A 218 -0.17 0.25 -7.83
N GLY A 219 -0.73 1.01 -6.89
CA GLY A 219 -1.02 2.43 -7.05
C GLY A 219 0.19 3.26 -7.50
N THR A 220 1.37 2.96 -6.98
CA THR A 220 2.62 3.67 -7.32
C THR A 220 3.14 3.35 -8.72
N ASP A 221 2.82 2.17 -9.26
CA ASP A 221 3.11 1.85 -10.67
C ASP A 221 2.21 2.65 -11.59
N PHE A 222 0.92 2.80 -11.26
CA PHE A 222 0.02 3.66 -12.01
C PHE A 222 0.47 5.13 -11.97
N ASP A 223 0.93 5.61 -10.81
CA ASP A 223 1.53 6.95 -10.69
C ASP A 223 2.76 7.09 -11.59
N ARG A 224 3.68 6.12 -11.54
CA ARG A 224 4.88 6.12 -12.38
C ARG A 224 4.52 6.12 -13.86
N LEU A 225 3.56 5.30 -14.28
CA LEU A 225 3.12 5.21 -15.68
C LEU A 225 2.48 6.52 -16.15
N LEU A 226 1.59 7.11 -15.34
CA LEU A 226 1.00 8.41 -15.63
C LEU A 226 2.07 9.51 -15.72
N SER A 227 3.01 9.51 -14.79
CA SER A 227 4.15 10.44 -14.77
C SER A 227 5.02 10.31 -16.03
N VAL A 228 5.40 9.08 -16.39
CA VAL A 228 6.22 8.80 -17.59
C VAL A 228 5.49 9.21 -18.88
N ALA A 229 4.17 9.03 -18.93
CA ALA A 229 3.37 9.37 -20.10
C ALA A 229 3.15 10.88 -20.27
N HIS A 230 2.82 11.60 -19.19
CA HIS A 230 2.32 12.99 -19.28
C HIS A 230 3.21 14.05 -18.62
N LEU A 231 4.02 13.70 -17.63
CA LEU A 231 4.84 14.67 -16.89
C LEU A 231 6.30 14.65 -17.34
N MET A 232 6.92 13.47 -17.40
CA MET A 232 8.33 13.31 -17.76
C MET A 232 8.70 13.92 -19.13
N PRO A 233 7.83 13.90 -20.18
CA PRO A 233 8.12 14.58 -21.43
C PRO A 233 8.37 16.08 -21.27
N GLU A 234 7.66 16.73 -20.35
CA GLU A 234 7.82 18.17 -20.04
C GLU A 234 9.10 18.49 -19.29
N LEU A 235 9.80 17.45 -18.82
CA LEU A 235 11.12 17.52 -18.21
C LEU A 235 12.24 17.06 -19.16
N GLY A 236 11.90 16.59 -20.37
CA GLY A 236 12.86 16.22 -21.41
C GLY A 236 12.88 14.72 -21.74
N TYR A 237 12.05 13.90 -21.11
CA TYR A 237 11.92 12.48 -21.50
C TYR A 237 11.52 12.34 -22.98
N LYS A 238 12.10 11.35 -23.68
CA LYS A 238 11.97 11.15 -25.15
C LYS A 238 12.46 12.32 -26.02
N THR A 239 13.07 13.35 -25.46
CA THR A 239 13.75 14.40 -26.25
C THR A 239 14.96 13.79 -26.97
N GLN A 240 15.22 14.22 -28.20
CA GLN A 240 16.40 13.80 -28.97
C GLN A 240 17.66 14.54 -28.55
N THR A 241 18.82 13.95 -28.81
CA THR A 241 20.10 14.66 -28.77
C THR A 241 20.18 15.71 -29.89
N LYS A 242 21.03 16.72 -29.74
CA LYS A 242 21.24 17.79 -30.75
C LYS A 242 21.60 17.27 -32.14
N ASP A 243 22.26 16.11 -32.21
CA ASP A 243 22.63 15.45 -33.46
C ASP A 243 21.52 14.56 -34.03
N GLY A 244 20.37 14.44 -33.36
CA GLY A 244 19.19 13.70 -33.81
C GLY A 244 19.33 12.18 -33.82
N LYS A 245 20.45 11.63 -33.37
CA LYS A 245 20.76 10.19 -33.53
C LYS A 245 20.07 9.29 -32.51
N ARG A 246 19.78 9.82 -31.33
CA ARG A 246 19.21 9.05 -30.21
C ARG A 246 18.34 9.93 -29.33
N ASN A 247 17.51 9.29 -28.51
CA ASN A 247 16.84 9.96 -27.41
C ASN A 247 17.79 10.13 -26.22
N LEU A 248 17.49 11.11 -25.36
CA LEU A 248 18.17 11.29 -24.09
C LEU A 248 18.05 10.01 -23.23
N PRO A 249 19.05 9.72 -22.38
CA PRO A 249 19.01 8.56 -21.50
C PRO A 249 17.77 8.55 -20.60
N ALA A 250 16.93 7.51 -20.72
CA ALA A 250 15.68 7.39 -19.98
C ALA A 250 15.85 7.18 -18.46
N GLY A 251 17.03 6.75 -18.02
CA GLY A 251 17.30 6.33 -16.63
C GLY A 251 16.85 7.36 -15.59
N TYR A 252 17.40 8.57 -15.63
CA TYR A 252 17.08 9.59 -14.62
C TYR A 252 15.61 10.02 -14.61
N PHE A 253 14.94 10.00 -15.76
CA PHE A 253 13.50 10.29 -15.85
C PHE A 253 12.67 9.19 -15.20
N ASN A 254 13.02 7.92 -15.47
CA ASN A 254 12.39 6.78 -14.81
C ASN A 254 12.63 6.80 -13.30
N ASP A 255 13.83 7.20 -12.86
CA ASP A 255 14.20 7.32 -11.45
C ASP A 255 13.37 8.42 -10.76
N LEU A 256 13.13 9.54 -11.45
CA LEU A 256 12.30 10.63 -10.94
C LEU A 256 10.81 10.24 -10.87
N ALA A 257 10.33 9.48 -11.85
CA ALA A 257 8.96 8.96 -11.87
C ALA A 257 8.73 7.82 -10.87
N THR A 258 9.80 7.20 -10.35
CA THR A 258 9.70 6.07 -9.42
C THR A 258 9.94 6.56 -8.00
N TRP A 259 8.88 6.60 -7.18
CA TRP A 259 8.92 7.19 -5.83
C TRP A 259 10.12 6.70 -4.98
N GLN A 260 10.44 5.40 -4.96
CA GLN A 260 11.55 4.89 -4.15
C GLN A 260 12.95 5.30 -4.67
N ARG A 261 13.07 5.72 -5.94
CA ARG A 261 14.36 5.99 -6.61
C ARG A 261 14.69 7.48 -6.71
N ILE A 262 13.75 8.37 -6.38
CA ILE A 262 13.93 9.82 -6.41
C ILE A 262 15.21 10.26 -5.66
N ASN A 263 15.51 9.70 -4.49
CA ASN A 263 16.70 10.07 -3.71
C ASN A 263 18.02 9.81 -4.44
N MET A 264 18.06 8.89 -5.40
CA MET A 264 19.26 8.61 -6.20
C MET A 264 19.67 9.82 -7.05
N LEU A 265 18.72 10.74 -7.32
CA LEU A 265 18.92 11.95 -8.10
C LEU A 265 19.60 13.07 -7.31
N TYR A 266 19.55 13.04 -5.98
CA TYR A 266 20.08 14.11 -5.13
C TYR A 266 21.60 14.00 -4.88
N THR A 267 22.29 13.17 -5.67
CA THR A 267 23.74 12.97 -5.56
C THR A 267 24.50 13.95 -6.47
N PRO A 268 25.74 14.33 -6.10
CA PRO A 268 26.59 15.16 -6.98
C PRO A 268 26.84 14.52 -8.35
N LYS A 269 26.93 13.18 -8.38
CA LYS A 269 27.06 12.41 -9.62
C LYS A 269 25.82 12.59 -10.50
N ALA A 270 24.63 12.34 -9.97
CA ALA A 270 23.39 12.52 -10.73
C ALA A 270 23.25 13.95 -11.26
N MET A 271 23.59 14.97 -10.47
CA MET A 271 23.59 16.35 -10.93
C MET A 271 24.59 16.62 -12.07
N THR A 272 25.77 16.01 -12.02
CA THR A 272 26.76 16.09 -13.10
C THR A 272 26.24 15.43 -14.38
N ASP A 273 25.65 14.24 -14.24
CA ASP A 273 25.07 13.49 -15.36
C ASP A 273 23.89 14.25 -15.99
N LEU A 274 23.02 14.88 -15.18
CA LEU A 274 21.91 15.73 -15.67
C LEU A 274 22.41 16.96 -16.44
N ARG A 275 23.48 17.61 -15.99
CA ARG A 275 24.11 18.72 -16.73
C ARG A 275 24.68 18.28 -18.07
N GLN A 276 25.23 17.08 -18.15
CA GLN A 276 25.68 16.48 -19.41
C GLN A 276 24.50 16.18 -20.34
N ILE A 277 23.43 15.58 -19.82
CA ILE A 277 22.18 15.32 -20.56
C ILE A 277 21.62 16.63 -21.13
N ARG A 278 21.58 17.69 -20.33
CA ARG A 278 21.16 19.03 -20.76
C ARG A 278 22.04 19.57 -21.90
N TYR A 279 23.36 19.40 -21.83
CA TYR A 279 24.26 19.85 -22.88
C TYR A 279 24.01 19.12 -24.21
N GLU A 280 23.67 17.83 -24.16
CA GLU A 280 23.39 17.01 -25.34
C GLU A 280 21.97 17.18 -25.88
N ALA A 281 21.03 17.72 -25.10
CA ALA A 281 19.62 17.82 -25.45
C ALA A 281 19.34 18.79 -26.61
N ALA A 282 18.50 18.37 -27.56
CA ALA A 282 17.96 19.26 -28.59
C ALA A 282 17.02 20.33 -28.00
N LYS A 283 16.37 20.02 -26.87
CA LYS A 283 15.51 20.91 -26.09
C LYS A 283 16.06 21.06 -24.65
N PRO A 284 17.14 21.83 -24.45
CA PRO A 284 17.79 21.96 -23.14
C PRO A 284 16.88 22.58 -22.06
N GLU A 285 15.92 23.41 -22.46
CA GLU A 285 14.96 24.06 -21.57
C GLU A 285 14.06 23.06 -20.81
N LEU A 286 13.76 21.90 -21.41
CA LEU A 286 13.00 20.86 -20.72
C LEU A 286 13.85 20.21 -19.62
N VAL A 287 15.13 19.96 -19.92
CA VAL A 287 16.07 19.37 -18.95
C VAL A 287 16.43 20.36 -17.84
N ASP A 288 16.39 21.67 -18.12
CA ASP A 288 16.52 22.72 -17.10
C ASP A 288 15.45 22.58 -16.01
N ARG A 289 14.20 22.27 -16.38
CA ARG A 289 13.11 22.00 -15.43
C ARG A 289 13.41 20.77 -14.56
N MET A 290 13.95 19.71 -15.16
CA MET A 290 14.38 18.53 -14.41
C MET A 290 15.50 18.86 -13.41
N ILE A 291 16.48 19.66 -13.84
CA ILE A 291 17.58 20.10 -12.98
C ILE A 291 17.04 20.96 -11.83
N ASP A 292 16.09 21.87 -12.07
CA ASP A 292 15.45 22.69 -11.04
C ASP A 292 14.78 21.81 -9.97
N ILE A 293 13.96 20.84 -10.38
CA ILE A 293 13.29 19.89 -9.47
C ILE A 293 14.32 19.14 -8.62
N VAL A 294 15.39 18.64 -9.23
CA VAL A 294 16.40 17.85 -8.52
C VAL A 294 17.26 18.74 -7.59
N ALA A 295 17.61 19.93 -8.02
CA ALA A 295 18.38 20.89 -7.22
C ALA A 295 17.60 21.36 -5.98
N ASN A 296 16.30 21.58 -6.13
CA ASN A 296 15.39 21.98 -5.05
C ASN A 296 14.77 20.81 -4.27
N ARG A 297 15.18 19.56 -4.58
CA ARG A 297 14.69 18.33 -3.95
C ARG A 297 13.16 18.17 -3.98
N GLN A 298 12.54 18.58 -5.09
CA GLN A 298 11.09 18.57 -5.26
C GLN A 298 10.52 17.27 -5.86
N GLY A 299 11.34 16.21 -6.01
CA GLY A 299 10.91 14.98 -6.67
C GLY A 299 9.71 14.29 -5.97
N HIS A 300 9.67 14.28 -4.64
CA HIS A 300 8.53 13.68 -3.91
C HIS A 300 7.27 14.52 -3.99
N ALA A 301 7.39 15.84 -3.95
CA ALA A 301 6.27 16.76 -4.18
C ALA A 301 5.69 16.59 -5.60
N LEU A 302 6.57 16.38 -6.59
CA LEU A 302 6.19 16.06 -7.96
C LEU A 302 5.40 14.74 -8.03
N ALA A 303 5.90 13.68 -7.41
CA ALA A 303 5.22 12.39 -7.36
C ALA A 303 3.84 12.50 -6.69
N GLY A 304 3.71 13.26 -5.59
CA GLY A 304 2.42 13.52 -4.95
C GLY A 304 1.45 14.32 -5.82
N THR A 305 1.95 15.18 -6.72
CA THR A 305 1.11 15.88 -7.72
C THR A 305 0.53 14.90 -8.74
N VAL A 306 1.33 13.92 -9.18
CA VAL A 306 0.87 12.86 -10.09
C VAL A 306 -0.14 11.95 -9.41
N GLU A 307 0.12 11.54 -8.17
CA GLU A 307 -0.80 10.73 -7.38
C GLU A 307 -2.16 11.43 -7.20
N ARG A 308 -2.15 12.73 -6.88
CA ARG A 308 -3.37 13.53 -6.78
C ARG A 308 -4.12 13.59 -8.10
N ALA A 309 -3.43 13.80 -9.21
CA ALA A 309 -4.07 13.81 -10.52
C ALA A 309 -4.71 12.44 -10.85
N LYS A 310 -4.04 11.33 -10.56
CA LYS A 310 -4.62 9.98 -10.70
C LYS A 310 -5.88 9.81 -9.84
N ILE A 311 -5.85 10.27 -8.60
CA ILE A 311 -7.01 10.22 -7.69
C ILE A 311 -8.15 11.08 -8.24
N ASP A 312 -7.89 12.33 -8.64
CA ASP A 312 -8.90 13.23 -9.22
C ASP A 312 -9.56 12.62 -10.47
N LEU A 313 -8.78 11.95 -11.32
CA LEU A 313 -9.25 11.25 -12.52
C LEU A 313 -10.07 9.98 -12.22
N THR A 314 -10.25 9.62 -10.96
CA THR A 314 -11.22 8.59 -10.56
C THR A 314 -12.64 9.12 -10.68
N ASP A 315 -12.89 10.34 -10.19
CA ASP A 315 -14.23 10.94 -10.18
C ASP A 315 -14.45 11.93 -11.32
N ARG A 316 -13.38 12.40 -11.98
CA ARG A 316 -13.42 13.43 -13.02
C ARG A 316 -12.85 12.92 -14.34
N ASP A 317 -13.33 13.48 -15.45
CA ASP A 317 -12.81 13.13 -16.79
C ASP A 317 -11.52 13.87 -17.13
N ASP A 318 -11.23 14.96 -16.42
CA ASP A 318 -10.03 15.76 -16.55
C ASP A 318 -9.60 16.41 -15.23
N THR A 319 -8.30 16.70 -15.15
CA THR A 319 -7.66 17.52 -14.11
C THR A 319 -6.39 18.15 -14.69
N SER A 320 -5.65 18.91 -13.89
CA SER A 320 -4.34 19.46 -14.28
C SER A 320 -3.29 19.23 -13.20
N MET A 321 -2.13 18.72 -13.61
CA MET A 321 -0.95 18.64 -12.74
C MET A 321 -0.26 20.01 -12.71
N THR A 322 -0.15 20.61 -11.53
CA THR A 322 0.54 21.89 -11.35
C THR A 322 1.94 21.65 -10.78
N VAL A 323 2.98 22.00 -11.52
CA VAL A 323 4.38 21.87 -11.10
C VAL A 323 4.97 23.26 -10.91
N LYS A 324 5.36 23.60 -9.67
CA LYS A 324 6.01 24.87 -9.35
C LYS A 324 7.51 24.72 -9.45
N LEU A 325 8.10 25.41 -10.41
CA LEU A 325 9.54 25.56 -10.58
C LEU A 325 9.97 26.93 -10.08
N THR A 326 11.28 27.16 -10.03
CA THR A 326 11.84 28.42 -9.53
C THR A 326 11.42 29.63 -10.38
N GLU A 327 11.42 29.50 -11.71
CA GLU A 327 11.16 30.59 -12.65
C GLU A 327 9.80 30.50 -13.36
N GLU A 328 9.11 29.36 -13.27
CA GLU A 328 7.83 29.15 -13.94
C GLU A 328 6.90 28.21 -13.15
N THR A 329 5.61 28.19 -13.50
CA THR A 329 4.67 27.19 -13.03
C THR A 329 4.06 26.48 -14.24
N LEU A 330 4.26 25.17 -14.32
CA LEU A 330 3.68 24.33 -15.35
C LEU A 330 2.27 23.92 -14.95
N SER A 331 1.34 23.98 -15.89
CA SER A 331 -0.02 23.44 -15.76
C SER A 331 -0.21 22.42 -16.89
N LEU A 332 -0.25 21.14 -16.53
CA LEU A 332 -0.28 20.03 -17.47
C LEU A 332 -1.67 19.39 -17.43
N PRO A 333 -2.54 19.69 -18.42
CA PRO A 333 -3.85 19.07 -18.48
C PRO A 333 -3.70 17.57 -18.73
N VAL A 334 -4.45 16.77 -17.99
CA VAL A 334 -4.48 15.32 -18.13
C VAL A 334 -5.93 14.84 -18.08
N THR A 335 -6.26 13.86 -18.91
CA THR A 335 -7.60 13.32 -19.03
C THR A 335 -7.65 11.88 -18.52
N ARG A 336 -8.84 11.41 -18.19
CA ARG A 336 -9.09 10.00 -17.81
C ARG A 336 -8.66 9.06 -18.93
N ALA A 337 -8.96 9.40 -20.19
CA ALA A 337 -8.51 8.63 -21.35
C ALA A 337 -6.98 8.57 -21.44
N GLY A 338 -6.28 9.66 -21.09
CA GLY A 338 -4.82 9.68 -21.04
C GLY A 338 -4.23 8.85 -19.90
N LEU A 339 -4.93 8.73 -18.76
CA LEU A 339 -4.60 7.79 -17.70
C LEU A 339 -4.81 6.35 -18.17
N ASP A 340 -5.98 6.06 -18.76
CA ASP A 340 -6.34 4.73 -19.24
C ASP A 340 -5.31 4.19 -20.24
N GLU A 341 -4.91 4.99 -21.22
CA GLU A 341 -3.84 4.64 -22.17
C GLU A 341 -2.50 4.35 -21.47
N ALA A 342 -2.16 5.14 -20.44
CA ALA A 342 -0.90 4.98 -19.71
C ALA A 342 -0.85 3.68 -18.89
N ILE A 343 -2.00 3.19 -18.40
CA ILE A 343 -2.08 2.04 -17.48
C ILE A 343 -2.59 0.75 -18.12
N ASP A 344 -3.05 0.78 -19.38
CA ASP A 344 -3.68 -0.35 -20.07
C ASP A 344 -2.94 -1.69 -19.92
N LEU A 345 -1.64 -1.70 -20.25
CA LEU A 345 -0.81 -2.90 -20.13
C LEU A 345 -0.69 -3.41 -18.69
N ALA A 346 -0.69 -2.52 -17.70
CA ALA A 346 -0.63 -2.89 -16.30
C ALA A 346 -1.98 -3.47 -15.81
N VAL A 347 -3.09 -2.89 -16.26
CA VAL A 347 -4.44 -3.38 -16.01
C VAL A 347 -4.65 -4.77 -16.61
N GLU A 348 -4.18 -5.03 -17.83
CA GLU A 348 -4.27 -6.37 -18.43
C GLU A 348 -3.41 -7.39 -17.70
N ARG A 349 -2.23 -7.00 -17.19
CA ARG A 349 -1.42 -7.88 -16.34
C ARG A 349 -2.15 -8.24 -15.04
N VAL A 350 -2.83 -7.29 -14.42
CA VAL A 350 -3.69 -7.54 -13.24
C VAL A 350 -4.82 -8.51 -13.59
N ALA A 351 -5.53 -8.29 -14.70
CA ALA A 351 -6.61 -9.18 -15.14
C ALA A 351 -6.11 -10.61 -15.43
N ASN A 352 -4.92 -10.75 -16.03
CA ASN A 352 -4.29 -12.05 -16.27
C ASN A 352 -3.92 -12.76 -14.96
N THR A 353 -3.47 -12.02 -13.93
CA THR A 353 -3.21 -12.62 -12.62
C THR A 353 -4.50 -13.13 -11.97
N VAL A 354 -5.62 -12.41 -12.08
CA VAL A 354 -6.92 -12.89 -11.59
C VAL A 354 -7.34 -14.19 -12.29
N GLN A 355 -7.14 -14.29 -13.61
CA GLN A 355 -7.40 -15.51 -14.35
C GLN A 355 -6.49 -16.67 -13.91
N LYS A 356 -5.23 -16.38 -13.60
CA LYS A 356 -4.31 -17.37 -13.02
C LYS A 356 -4.82 -17.84 -11.66
N THR A 357 -5.27 -16.94 -10.78
CA THR A 357 -5.83 -17.32 -9.47
C THR A 357 -7.04 -18.23 -9.59
N LEU A 358 -7.93 -17.98 -10.57
CA LEU A 358 -9.05 -18.88 -10.89
C LEU A 358 -8.58 -20.27 -11.30
N ALA A 359 -7.56 -20.34 -12.18
CA ALA A 359 -6.99 -21.59 -12.64
C ALA A 359 -6.32 -22.36 -11.49
N ASP A 360 -5.56 -21.69 -10.64
CA ASP A 360 -4.89 -22.26 -9.47
C ASP A 360 -5.92 -22.80 -8.45
N ALA A 361 -7.07 -22.13 -8.31
CA ALA A 361 -8.19 -22.59 -7.48
C ALA A 361 -9.01 -23.73 -8.10
N GLY A 362 -8.87 -24.00 -9.41
CA GLY A 362 -9.73 -24.90 -10.16
C GLY A 362 -11.19 -24.43 -10.24
N VAL A 363 -11.42 -23.10 -10.27
CA VAL A 363 -12.75 -22.48 -10.23
C VAL A 363 -13.03 -21.72 -11.52
N GLU A 364 -14.20 -21.96 -12.12
CA GLU A 364 -14.67 -21.17 -13.26
C GLU A 364 -15.18 -19.79 -12.81
N ALA A 365 -14.97 -18.75 -13.63
CA ALA A 365 -15.36 -17.37 -13.28
C ALA A 365 -16.85 -17.23 -12.91
N GLN A 366 -17.74 -17.99 -13.57
CA GLN A 366 -19.19 -17.98 -13.30
C GLN A 366 -19.57 -18.52 -11.92
N ARG A 367 -18.65 -19.22 -11.25
CA ARG A 367 -18.85 -19.75 -9.89
C ARG A 367 -18.53 -18.73 -8.82
N ILE A 368 -17.80 -17.66 -9.14
CA ILE A 368 -17.57 -16.55 -8.23
C ILE A 368 -18.86 -15.74 -8.12
N THR A 369 -19.44 -15.69 -6.94
CA THR A 369 -20.71 -15.01 -6.67
C THR A 369 -20.51 -13.61 -6.10
N THR A 370 -19.32 -13.34 -5.54
CA THR A 370 -19.06 -12.13 -4.77
C THR A 370 -17.66 -11.60 -5.06
N LEU A 371 -17.54 -10.30 -5.30
CA LEU A 371 -16.25 -9.61 -5.45
C LEU A 371 -16.06 -8.64 -4.28
N PHE A 372 -14.94 -8.75 -3.59
CA PHE A 372 -14.52 -7.78 -2.58
C PHE A 372 -13.40 -6.94 -3.16
N LEU A 373 -13.66 -5.64 -3.30
CA LEU A 373 -12.67 -4.68 -3.75
C LEU A 373 -12.07 -3.98 -2.53
N THR A 374 -10.78 -4.14 -2.29
CA THR A 374 -10.02 -3.48 -1.22
C THR A 374 -8.80 -2.74 -1.80
N GLY A 375 -8.33 -1.73 -1.09
CA GLY A 375 -7.23 -0.88 -1.56
C GLY A 375 -7.71 0.23 -2.49
N GLY A 376 -7.18 1.44 -2.28
CA GLY A 376 -7.65 2.65 -2.96
C GLY A 376 -7.50 2.62 -4.49
N SER A 377 -6.56 1.83 -5.02
CA SER A 377 -6.37 1.74 -6.48
C SER A 377 -7.52 1.02 -7.19
N THR A 378 -8.32 0.21 -6.47
CA THR A 378 -9.53 -0.42 -7.05
C THR A 378 -10.61 0.59 -7.45
N ALA A 379 -10.49 1.85 -7.00
CA ALA A 379 -11.41 2.91 -7.39
C ALA A 379 -11.20 3.37 -8.84
N ILE A 380 -10.01 3.14 -9.44
CA ILE A 380 -9.68 3.55 -10.82
C ILE A 380 -10.68 2.90 -11.79
N PRO A 381 -11.48 3.68 -12.56
CA PRO A 381 -12.61 3.11 -13.29
C PRO A 381 -12.26 2.11 -14.38
N MET A 382 -11.18 2.32 -15.15
CA MET A 382 -10.73 1.33 -16.13
C MET A 382 -10.42 -0.03 -15.48
N LEU A 383 -9.65 0.00 -14.39
CA LEU A 383 -9.28 -1.20 -13.63
C LEU A 383 -10.52 -1.89 -13.04
N LYS A 384 -11.40 -1.12 -12.39
CA LYS A 384 -12.66 -1.62 -11.84
C LYS A 384 -13.51 -2.27 -12.93
N ASN A 385 -13.78 -1.56 -14.03
CA ASN A 385 -14.60 -2.06 -15.13
C ASN A 385 -14.01 -3.32 -15.75
N ARG A 386 -12.67 -3.36 -15.91
CA ARG A 386 -11.99 -4.53 -16.44
C ARG A 386 -12.16 -5.74 -15.53
N LEU A 387 -11.99 -5.57 -14.22
CA LEU A 387 -12.20 -6.65 -13.24
C LEU A 387 -13.66 -7.12 -13.22
N LEU A 388 -14.63 -6.19 -13.20
CA LEU A 388 -16.05 -6.53 -13.22
C LEU A 388 -16.47 -7.28 -14.50
N SER A 389 -15.85 -6.95 -15.65
CA SER A 389 -16.14 -7.64 -16.92
C SER A 389 -15.79 -9.14 -16.90
N LEU A 390 -14.88 -9.56 -16.01
CA LEU A 390 -14.53 -10.97 -15.83
C LEU A 390 -15.63 -11.75 -15.07
N PHE A 391 -16.50 -11.07 -14.33
CA PHE A 391 -17.48 -11.67 -13.42
C PHE A 391 -18.87 -11.01 -13.51
N PRO A 392 -19.56 -11.10 -14.68
CA PRO A 392 -20.81 -10.38 -14.90
C PRO A 392 -21.97 -10.79 -13.97
N GLY A 393 -21.89 -11.96 -13.33
CA GLY A 393 -22.91 -12.46 -12.39
C GLY A 393 -22.58 -12.24 -10.91
N ALA A 394 -21.42 -11.65 -10.60
CA ALA A 394 -20.98 -11.49 -9.22
C ALA A 394 -21.51 -10.19 -8.60
N THR A 395 -21.89 -10.27 -7.32
CA THR A 395 -22.25 -9.10 -6.52
C THR A 395 -20.98 -8.39 -6.08
N VAL A 396 -20.92 -7.08 -6.27
CA VAL A 396 -19.79 -6.28 -5.82
C VAL A 396 -20.05 -5.80 -4.40
N VAL A 397 -19.21 -6.23 -3.47
CA VAL A 397 -19.19 -5.73 -2.11
C VAL A 397 -18.06 -4.70 -2.02
N GLN A 398 -18.44 -3.43 -1.96
CA GLN A 398 -17.50 -2.39 -1.54
C GLN A 398 -17.39 -2.45 -0.02
N GLY A 399 -16.35 -3.12 0.48
CA GLY A 399 -15.90 -2.87 1.84
C GLY A 399 -15.40 -1.43 1.97
N ASP A 400 -15.30 -0.93 3.19
CA ASP A 400 -14.48 0.27 3.41
C ASP A 400 -13.07 -0.02 2.87
N MET A 401 -12.64 0.73 1.85
CA MET A 401 -11.47 0.44 1.00
C MET A 401 -10.17 0.25 1.80
N PHE A 402 -10.14 0.72 3.04
CA PHE A 402 -9.00 0.60 3.94
C PHE A 402 -9.32 -0.10 5.26
N GLY A 403 -10.59 -0.42 5.55
CA GLY A 403 -11.06 -0.79 6.88
C GLY A 403 -11.61 -2.21 7.04
N SER A 404 -11.96 -2.88 5.95
CA SER A 404 -12.62 -4.20 6.00
C SER A 404 -11.81 -5.26 6.75
N VAL A 405 -10.49 -5.31 6.53
CA VAL A 405 -9.58 -6.22 7.22
C VAL A 405 -9.60 -5.93 8.73
N GLY A 406 -9.37 -4.69 9.16
CA GLY A 406 -9.38 -4.32 10.58
C GLY A 406 -10.71 -4.62 11.29
N LEU A 407 -11.84 -4.37 10.62
CA LEU A 407 -13.17 -4.74 11.14
C LEU A 407 -13.31 -6.25 11.30
N GLY A 408 -12.93 -7.03 10.28
CA GLY A 408 -12.94 -8.48 10.32
C GLY A 408 -12.04 -9.08 11.41
N LEU A 409 -10.83 -8.54 11.58
CA LEU A 409 -9.94 -8.96 12.67
C LEU A 409 -10.54 -8.69 14.03
N SER A 410 -11.28 -7.59 14.20
CA SER A 410 -11.99 -7.25 15.44
C SER A 410 -13.13 -8.23 15.73
N LEU A 411 -13.88 -8.63 14.71
CA LEU A 411 -14.90 -9.68 14.80
C LEU A 411 -14.27 -11.02 15.20
N ASP A 412 -13.13 -11.37 14.60
CA ASP A 412 -12.41 -12.61 14.92
C ASP A 412 -11.85 -12.58 16.34
N ALA A 413 -11.36 -11.43 16.80
CA ALA A 413 -10.87 -11.24 18.17
C ALA A 413 -11.97 -11.48 19.20
N ALA A 414 -13.15 -10.92 18.96
CA ALA A 414 -14.33 -11.14 19.79
C ALA A 414 -14.77 -12.61 19.82
N ARG A 415 -14.68 -13.30 18.68
CA ARG A 415 -14.98 -14.74 18.58
C ARG A 415 -13.99 -15.59 19.38
N LYS A 416 -12.69 -15.27 19.30
CA LYS A 416 -11.61 -16.06 19.92
C LYS A 416 -11.46 -15.79 21.41
N PHE A 417 -11.62 -14.54 21.84
CA PHE A 417 -11.35 -14.11 23.21
C PHE A 417 -12.60 -13.75 24.02
N GLY A 418 -13.76 -13.70 23.37
CA GLY A 418 -15.04 -13.28 23.96
C GLY A 418 -15.32 -11.78 23.76
N THR A 419 -16.59 -11.40 23.88
CA THR A 419 -17.03 -10.00 23.91
C THR A 419 -17.16 -9.51 25.36
N ALA A 420 -16.82 -8.25 25.61
CA ALA A 420 -17.21 -7.58 26.84
C ALA A 420 -18.72 -7.36 26.91
#